data_AF-T1FD71-F1
#
_entry.id   AF-T1FD71-F1
#
_cell.length_a   1.000
_cell.length_b   1.000
_cell.length_c   1.000
_cell.angle_alpha   90.00
_cell.angle_beta   90.00
_cell.angle_gamma   90.00
#
_symmetry.space_group_name_H-M   'P 1'
#
loop_
_entity.id
_entity.type
_entity.pdbx_description
1 polymer ?
#
loop_
_entity_poly.entity_id
_entity_poly.type
_entity_poly.pdbx_seq_one_letter_code
_entity_poly.pdbx_strand_id
1 'polypeptide(L)'
;MAQYSMYKSHQGGNVLAYNGHEVPLQKLWNRTNDALACAPKTTNASEGYHHALNAMFSCHHPGVWKLFQGIKNDIGVQRLVAVQARNGIEATRNKYKALAEKLSAKVQGYGTEPDKLRYLRQIAHLQVS
;
A
#
# COMPACT_ATOMS: atom_id res chain seq x y z
N MET A 1 11.62 18.86 9.46
CA MET A 1 11.84 17.61 10.23
C MET A 1 10.59 17.37 11.06
N ALA A 2 9.84 16.29 10.82
CA ALA A 2 8.66 15.96 11.63
C ALA A 2 9.12 15.36 12.96
N GLN A 3 8.67 15.92 14.09
CA GLN A 3 8.92 15.40 15.43
C GLN A 3 7.81 14.42 15.82
N TYR A 4 8.18 13.17 16.09
CA TYR A 4 7.30 12.18 16.69
C TYR A 4 7.62 12.09 18.18
N SER A 5 6.58 12.07 19.02
CA SER A 5 6.73 11.85 20.44
C SER A 5 5.64 10.92 20.95
N MET A 6 6.04 9.93 21.76
CA MET A 6 5.15 8.95 22.37
C MET A 6 4.80 9.37 23.80
N TYR A 7 3.51 9.37 24.11
CA TYR A 7 3.03 9.63 25.47
C TYR A 7 1.98 8.57 25.86
N LYS A 8 1.91 8.27 27.16
CA LYS A 8 0.84 7.44 27.74
C LYS A 8 -0.40 8.31 27.94
N SER A 9 -1.53 7.93 27.36
CA SER A 9 -2.80 8.63 27.60
C SER A 9 -3.33 8.34 29.00
N HIS A 10 -4.15 9.27 29.51
CA HIS A 10 -4.88 9.12 30.77
C HIS A 10 -5.81 7.88 30.83
N GLN A 11 -6.10 7.26 29.67
CA GLN A 11 -6.94 6.07 29.53
C GLN A 11 -6.11 4.79 29.29
N GLY A 12 -4.80 4.81 29.56
CA GLY A 12 -3.93 3.61 29.55
C GLY A 12 -3.49 3.14 28.16
N GLY A 13 -3.75 3.91 27.10
CA GLY A 13 -3.29 3.61 25.74
C GLY A 13 -2.03 4.40 25.35
N ASN A 14 -1.13 3.79 24.59
CA ASN A 14 -0.04 4.52 23.93
C ASN A 14 -0.62 5.37 22.78
N VAL A 15 -0.24 6.65 22.70
CA VAL A 15 -0.70 7.58 21.66
C VAL A 15 0.50 8.12 20.90
N LEU A 16 0.40 8.16 19.57
CA LEU A 16 1.36 8.88 18.73
C LEU A 16 0.79 10.26 18.46
N ALA A 17 1.54 11.29 18.82
CA ALA A 17 1.22 12.66 18.43
C ALA A 17 1.94 12.98 17.11
N TYR A 18 1.18 13.41 16.10
CA TYR A 18 1.73 14.00 14.87
C TYR A 18 1.21 15.43 14.77
N ASN A 19 2.10 16.43 14.76
CA ASN A 19 1.75 17.86 14.76
C ASN A 19 0.71 18.26 15.83
N GLY A 20 0.86 17.77 17.06
CA GLY A 20 -0.01 18.14 18.19
C GLY A 20 -1.40 17.49 18.18
N HIS A 21 -1.76 16.72 17.14
CA HIS A 21 -2.98 15.93 17.15
C HIS A 21 -2.71 14.53 17.71
N GLU A 22 -3.40 14.19 18.78
CA GLU A 22 -3.43 12.84 19.34
C GLU A 22 -4.13 11.90 18.36
N VAL A 23 -3.34 11.07 17.68
CA VAL A 23 -3.89 9.95 16.91
C VAL A 23 -3.77 8.72 17.79
N PRO A 24 -4.89 8.18 18.35
CA PRO A 24 -4.81 6.95 19.11
C PRO A 24 -4.23 5.87 18.21
N LEU A 25 -3.22 5.14 18.70
CA LEU A 25 -2.51 4.13 17.92
C LEU A 25 -3.47 3.15 17.23
N GLN A 26 -4.58 2.82 17.87
CA GLN A 26 -5.65 2.02 17.29
C GLN A 26 -6.15 2.56 15.95
N LYS A 27 -6.37 3.87 15.79
CA LYS A 27 -6.83 4.43 14.50
C LYS A 27 -5.73 4.47 13.45
N LEU A 28 -4.46 4.51 13.84
CA LEU A 28 -3.34 4.47 12.91
C LEU A 28 -3.16 3.08 12.30
N TRP A 29 -3.20 2.04 13.15
CA TRP A 29 -2.95 0.65 12.78
C TRP A 29 -4.20 -0.10 12.32
N ASN A 30 -5.38 0.27 12.82
CA ASN A 30 -6.63 -0.34 12.43
C ASN A 30 -7.22 0.36 11.20
N ARG A 31 -6.91 -0.19 10.01
CA ARG A 31 -7.41 0.30 8.72
C ARG A 31 -8.55 -0.57 8.18
N THR A 32 -9.46 -1.03 9.04
CA THR A 32 -10.64 -1.81 8.63
C THR A 32 -11.55 -1.04 7.69
N ASN A 33 -11.77 0.25 7.94
CA ASN A 33 -12.62 1.09 7.07
C ASN A 33 -12.01 1.22 5.66
N ASP A 34 -10.69 1.37 5.57
CA ASP A 34 -9.98 1.43 4.29
C ASP A 34 -10.07 0.08 3.55
N ALA A 35 -9.98 -1.03 4.30
CA ALA A 35 -10.17 -2.37 3.74
C ALA A 35 -11.62 -2.59 3.24
N LEU A 36 -12.63 -2.10 3.95
CA LEU A 36 -14.03 -2.16 3.55
C LEU A 36 -14.32 -1.30 2.30
N ALA A 37 -13.71 -0.13 2.22
CA ALA A 37 -13.83 0.78 1.08
C ALA A 37 -13.02 0.32 -0.15
N CYS A 38 -12.32 -0.83 -0.07
CA CYS A 38 -11.34 -1.25 -1.06
C CYS A 38 -10.35 -0.11 -1.42
N ALA A 39 -10.01 0.72 -0.43
CA ALA A 39 -9.17 1.87 -0.66
C ALA A 39 -7.81 1.42 -1.19
N PRO A 40 -7.20 2.18 -2.11
CA PRO A 40 -5.87 1.85 -2.62
C PRO A 40 -4.91 1.78 -1.43
N LYS A 41 -4.33 0.59 -1.20
CA LYS A 41 -3.20 0.44 -0.28
C LYS A 41 -2.08 1.34 -0.82
N THR A 42 -1.34 2.00 0.06
CA THR A 42 -0.28 2.96 -0.29
C THR A 42 0.71 2.35 -1.27
N THR A 43 0.43 2.55 -2.53
CA THR A 43 1.37 2.51 -3.65
C THR A 43 1.15 3.84 -4.34
N ASN A 44 1.54 4.92 -3.67
CA ASN A 44 1.64 6.18 -4.39
C ASN A 44 2.68 5.98 -5.51
N ALA A 45 2.46 6.60 -6.68
CA ALA A 45 3.34 6.42 -7.83
C ALA A 45 4.81 6.75 -7.48
N SER A 46 5.02 7.67 -6.53
CA SER A 46 6.32 8.05 -5.99
C SER A 46 7.06 6.91 -5.26
N GLU A 47 6.39 6.11 -4.43
CA GLU A 47 7.00 4.97 -3.73
C GLU A 47 7.36 3.87 -4.73
N GLY A 48 6.49 3.62 -5.71
CA GLY A 48 6.80 2.70 -6.81
C GLY A 48 8.02 3.15 -7.60
N TYR A 49 8.11 4.45 -7.93
CA TYR A 49 9.24 5.05 -8.62
C TYR A 49 10.52 4.97 -7.78
N HIS A 50 10.48 5.35 -6.51
CA HIS A 50 11.62 5.26 -5.60
C HIS A 50 12.08 3.82 -5.40
N HIS A 51 11.16 2.86 -5.29
CA HIS A 51 11.49 1.44 -5.18
C HIS A 51 12.15 0.92 -6.46
N ALA A 52 11.64 1.30 -7.63
CA ALA A 52 12.23 0.92 -8.91
C ALA A 52 13.64 1.52 -9.09
N LEU A 53 13.82 2.81 -8.76
CA LEU A 53 15.14 3.45 -8.74
C LEU A 53 16.08 2.77 -7.77
N ASN A 54 15.64 2.52 -6.54
CA ASN A 54 16.47 1.89 -5.52
C ASN A 54 16.91 0.49 -5.96
N ALA A 55 16.03 -0.28 -6.63
CA ALA A 55 16.39 -1.57 -7.20
C ALA A 55 17.48 -1.47 -8.29
N MET A 56 17.53 -0.37 -9.05
CA MET A 56 18.59 -0.14 -10.05
C MET A 56 19.92 0.27 -9.42
N PHE A 57 19.88 1.04 -8.33
CA PHE A 57 21.08 1.58 -7.66
C PHE A 57 21.64 0.71 -6.54
N SER A 58 20.86 -0.23 -6.00
CA SER A 58 21.27 -1.15 -4.92
C SER A 58 22.23 -2.26 -5.38
N CYS A 59 23.10 -1.99 -6.36
CA CYS A 59 24.13 -2.92 -6.81
C CYS A 59 25.53 -2.45 -6.40
N HIS A 60 26.49 -3.36 -6.31
CA HIS A 60 27.86 -3.07 -5.87
C HIS A 60 28.55 -1.98 -6.70
N HIS A 61 28.19 -1.86 -8.00
CA HIS A 61 28.69 -0.82 -8.91
C HIS A 61 27.55 -0.28 -9.79
N PRO A 62 26.83 0.77 -9.33
CA PRO A 62 25.82 1.42 -10.13
C PRO A 62 26.50 2.26 -11.23
N GLY A 63 26.45 1.77 -12.47
CA GLY A 63 26.92 2.52 -13.63
C GLY A 63 25.89 3.57 -14.06
N VAL A 64 26.33 4.78 -14.39
CA VAL A 64 25.47 5.86 -14.92
C VAL A 64 24.68 5.41 -16.17
N TRP A 65 25.21 4.48 -16.94
CA TRP A 65 24.55 3.89 -18.09
C TRP A 65 23.30 3.08 -17.73
N LYS A 66 23.29 2.38 -16.58
CA LYS A 66 22.09 1.68 -16.09
C LYS A 66 20.98 2.66 -15.74
N LEU A 67 21.33 3.82 -15.19
CA LEU A 67 20.37 4.89 -14.94
C LEU A 67 19.75 5.39 -16.25
N PHE A 68 20.57 5.72 -17.25
CA PHE A 68 20.05 6.18 -18.55
C PHE A 68 19.18 5.12 -19.24
N GLN A 69 19.55 3.84 -19.16
CA GLN A 69 18.72 2.75 -19.67
C GLN A 69 17.39 2.64 -18.92
N GLY A 70 17.40 2.75 -17.59
CA GLY A 70 16.20 2.75 -16.75
C GLY A 70 15.25 3.89 -17.12
N ILE A 71 15.77 5.12 -17.24
CA ILE A 71 14.98 6.30 -17.64
C ILE A 71 14.41 6.12 -19.06
N LYS A 72 15.20 5.61 -20.01
CA LYS A 72 14.72 5.34 -21.38
C LYS A 72 13.56 4.35 -21.40
N ASN A 73 13.66 3.28 -20.61
CA ASN A 73 12.62 2.26 -20.49
C ASN A 73 11.35 2.83 -19.85
N ASP A 74 11.49 3.61 -18.78
CA ASP A 74 10.36 4.25 -18.10
C ASP A 74 9.60 5.21 -19.02
N ILE A 75 10.32 6.06 -19.78
CA ILE A 75 9.71 6.92 -20.82
C ILE A 75 8.94 6.09 -21.85
N GLY A 76 9.48 4.94 -22.25
CA GLY A 76 8.81 4.00 -23.16
C GLY A 76 7.48 3.48 -22.58
N VAL A 77 7.48 3.06 -21.32
CA VAL A 77 6.28 2.61 -20.61
C VAL A 77 5.25 3.74 -20.49
N GLN A 78 5.66 4.94 -20.09
CA GLN A 78 4.76 6.09 -19.97
C GLN A 78 4.11 6.46 -21.32
N ARG A 79 4.88 6.42 -22.42
CA ARG A 79 4.33 6.63 -23.77
C ARG A 79 3.30 5.56 -24.14
N LEU A 80 3.57 4.29 -23.84
CA LEU A 80 2.64 3.20 -24.10
C LEU A 80 1.34 3.38 -23.30
N VAL A 81 1.44 3.71 -22.00
CA VAL A 81 0.29 3.98 -21.14
C VAL A 81 -0.52 5.17 -21.69
N ALA A 82 0.12 6.25 -22.13
CA ALA A 82 -0.56 7.40 -22.70
C ALA A 82 -1.31 7.05 -24.00
N VAL A 83 -0.70 6.24 -24.88
CA VAL A 83 -1.33 5.77 -26.12
C VAL A 83 -2.51 4.84 -25.82
N GLN A 84 -2.35 3.90 -24.87
CA GLN A 84 -3.42 2.99 -24.44
C GLN A 84 -4.61 3.77 -23.86
N ALA A 85 -4.33 4.75 -22.99
CA ALA A 85 -5.36 5.62 -22.42
C ALA A 85 -6.10 6.41 -23.51
N ARG A 86 -5.38 6.97 -24.48
CA ARG A 86 -5.98 7.68 -25.63
C ARG A 86 -6.88 6.77 -26.48
N ASN A 87 -6.51 5.50 -26.60
CA ASN A 87 -7.25 4.50 -27.36
C ASN A 87 -8.38 3.83 -26.55
N GLY A 88 -8.63 4.28 -25.31
CA GLY A 88 -9.65 3.70 -24.44
C GLY A 88 -9.33 2.27 -23.96
N ILE A 89 -8.07 1.83 -24.12
CA ILE A 89 -7.63 0.53 -23.61
C ILE A 89 -7.34 0.70 -22.12
N GLU A 90 -8.24 0.18 -21.28
CA GLU A 90 -7.99 0.15 -19.83
C GLU A 90 -6.80 -0.75 -19.50
N ALA A 91 -5.91 -0.26 -18.63
CA ALA A 91 -4.74 -0.99 -18.19
C ALA A 91 -5.14 -2.30 -17.48
N THR A 92 -4.33 -3.34 -17.66
CA THR A 92 -4.60 -4.71 -17.21
C THR A 92 -4.93 -4.82 -15.72
N ARG A 93 -5.87 -5.72 -15.42
CA ARG A 93 -6.37 -6.14 -14.10
C ARG A 93 -5.31 -6.00 -13.00
N ASN A 94 -5.51 -5.02 -12.12
CA ASN A 94 -4.65 -4.83 -10.97
C ASN A 94 -4.84 -6.02 -10.01
N LYS A 95 -3.84 -6.90 -9.91
CA LYS A 95 -3.83 -8.06 -9.01
C LYS A 95 -4.18 -7.68 -7.56
N TYR A 96 -3.87 -6.45 -7.17
CA TYR A 96 -4.20 -5.89 -5.86
C TYR A 96 -5.67 -5.46 -5.72
N LYS A 97 -6.38 -5.19 -6.83
CA LYS A 97 -7.82 -4.90 -6.82
C LYS A 97 -8.62 -6.15 -6.45
N ALA A 98 -8.31 -7.27 -7.10
CA ALA A 98 -8.95 -8.57 -6.77
C ALA A 98 -8.63 -9.00 -5.33
N LEU A 99 -7.41 -8.71 -4.83
CA LEU A 99 -7.06 -8.95 -3.43
C LEU A 99 -7.86 -8.05 -2.48
N ALA A 100 -8.02 -6.77 -2.82
CA ALA A 100 -8.80 -5.82 -2.02
C ALA A 100 -10.27 -6.25 -1.91
N GLU A 101 -10.87 -6.71 -3.01
CA GLU A 101 -12.23 -7.26 -3.04
C GLU A 101 -12.37 -8.52 -2.16
N LYS A 102 -11.39 -9.44 -2.21
CA LYS A 102 -11.36 -10.62 -1.33
C LYS A 102 -11.24 -10.23 0.14
N LEU A 103 -10.40 -9.23 0.44
CA LEU A 103 -10.19 -8.74 1.80
C LEU A 103 -11.45 -8.06 2.33
N SER A 104 -12.10 -7.20 1.55
CA SER A 104 -13.31 -6.49 1.97
C SER A 104 -14.44 -7.47 2.30
N ALA A 105 -14.66 -8.48 1.46
CA ALA A 105 -15.64 -9.53 1.71
C ALA A 105 -15.36 -10.29 3.02
N LYS A 106 -14.10 -10.58 3.34
CA LYS A 106 -13.72 -11.23 4.61
C LYS A 106 -13.93 -10.32 5.81
N VAL A 107 -13.54 -9.06 5.72
CA VAL A 107 -13.70 -8.07 6.81
C VAL A 107 -15.19 -7.85 7.13
N GLN A 108 -16.07 -7.84 6.12
CA GLN A 108 -17.53 -7.77 6.33
C GLN A 108 -18.07 -8.95 7.16
N GLY A 109 -17.50 -10.14 7.00
CA GLY A 109 -17.89 -11.35 7.74
C GLY A 109 -17.43 -11.41 9.20
N TYR A 110 -16.61 -10.45 9.66
CA TYR A 110 -16.03 -10.47 11.01
C TYR A 110 -17.09 -10.53 12.12
N GLY A 111 -18.22 -9.82 11.95
CA GLY A 111 -19.30 -9.77 12.95
C GLY A 111 -20.06 -11.10 13.08
N THR A 112 -20.18 -11.84 11.98
CA THR A 112 -20.96 -13.08 11.90
C THR A 112 -20.16 -14.31 12.32
N GLU A 113 -18.82 -14.26 12.22
CA GLU A 113 -17.98 -15.43 12.51
C GLU A 113 -17.79 -15.61 14.03
N PRO A 114 -18.22 -16.76 14.61
CA PRO A 114 -18.11 -17.02 16.04
C PRO A 114 -16.67 -17.34 16.47
N ASP A 115 -15.87 -17.94 15.58
CA ASP A 115 -14.46 -18.24 15.83
C ASP A 115 -13.54 -17.16 15.22
N LYS A 116 -13.04 -16.27 16.08
CA LYS A 116 -12.13 -15.19 15.68
C LYS A 116 -10.76 -15.70 15.23
N LEU A 117 -10.29 -16.86 15.69
CA LEU A 117 -9.02 -17.44 15.25
C LEU A 117 -9.12 -17.97 13.82
N ARG A 118 -10.28 -18.48 13.43
CA ARG A 118 -10.55 -18.88 12.04
C ARG A 118 -10.53 -17.67 11.11
N TYR A 119 -11.15 -16.56 11.51
CA TYR A 119 -11.09 -15.30 10.78
C TYR A 119 -9.64 -14.82 10.56
N LEU A 120 -8.83 -14.79 11.62
CA LEU A 120 -7.42 -14.36 11.52
C LEU A 120 -6.60 -15.27 10.59
N ARG A 121 -6.82 -16.59 10.65
CA ARG A 121 -6.17 -17.54 9.72
C ARG A 121 -6.58 -17.30 8.26
N GLN A 122 -7.87 -17.03 8.02
CA GLN A 122 -8.36 -16.70 6.67
C GLN A 122 -7.72 -15.42 6.12
N ILE A 123 -7.48 -14.41 6.96
CA ILE A 123 -6.77 -13.19 6.57
C ILE A 123 -5.28 -13.47 6.33
N ALA A 124 -4.64 -14.27 7.19
CA ALA A 124 -3.22 -14.59 7.05
C ALA A 124 -2.91 -15.34 5.75
N HIS A 125 -3.83 -16.20 5.29
CA HIS A 125 -3.67 -16.99 4.06
C HIS A 125 -4.18 -16.26 2.80
N LEU A 126 -4.53 -14.98 2.91
CA LEU A 126 -5.11 -14.20 1.82
C LEU A 126 -3.98 -13.74 0.87
N GLN A 127 -3.76 -14.51 -0.20
CA GLN A 127 -2.70 -14.25 -1.18
C GLN A 127 -3.24 -13.74 -2.52
N VAL A 128 -2.39 -12.98 -3.22
CA VAL A 128 -2.61 -12.58 -4.61
C VAL A 128 -2.36 -13.81 -5.47
N SER A 129 -3.40 -14.27 -6.19
CA SER A 129 -3.29 -15.35 -7.18
C SER A 129 -2.81 -14.82 -8.53
#